data_AF-A0A2D6IWU7-F1
#
_entry.id   AF-A0A2D6IWU7-F1
#
_cell.length_a   1.000
_cell.length_b   1.000
_cell.length_c   1.000
_cell.angle_alpha   90.00
_cell.angle_beta   90.00
_cell.angle_gamma   90.00
#
_symmetry.space_group_name_H-M   'P 1'
#
loop_
_entity.id
_entity.type
_entity.pdbx_description
1 polymer ?
#
loop_
_entity_poly.entity_id
_entity_poly.type
_entity_poly.pdbx_seq_one_letter_code
_entity_poly.pdbx_strand_id
1 'polypeptide(L)'
;MCLFYDPAVTEQCTEDDAEEVKEKANTNFCDYFKPGFDRFDPAPVAAEGRARNTLDALFGDGDSDDDEPGGPDAAGDAEDLFR
;
A
#
# COMPACT_ATOMS: atom_id res chain seq x y z
N MET A 1 -15.75 -7.62 -7.65
CA MET A 1 -14.74 -8.69 -7.67
C MET A 1 -15.12 -9.70 -8.76
N CYS A 2 -14.16 -10.42 -9.35
CA CYS A 2 -14.45 -11.52 -10.27
C CYS A 2 -15.31 -12.60 -9.59
N LEU A 3 -16.27 -13.17 -10.32
CA LEU A 3 -17.18 -14.22 -9.83
C LEU A 3 -16.47 -15.54 -9.56
N PHE A 4 -15.44 -15.86 -10.34
CA PHE A 4 -14.66 -17.10 -10.25
C PHE A 4 -13.41 -16.97 -9.36
N TYR A 5 -13.23 -15.83 -8.68
CA TYR A 5 -12.12 -15.62 -7.78
C TYR A 5 -12.28 -16.42 -6.49
N ASP A 6 -11.35 -17.36 -6.25
CA ASP A 6 -11.26 -18.18 -5.05
C ASP A 6 -9.81 -18.24 -4.55
N PRO A 7 -9.44 -17.62 -3.42
CA PRO A 7 -8.06 -17.62 -2.94
C PRO A 7 -7.54 -19.01 -2.52
N ALA A 8 -8.40 -20.03 -2.41
CA ALA A 8 -8.01 -21.37 -1.98
C ALA A 8 -7.41 -22.25 -3.10
N VAL A 9 -7.50 -21.84 -4.38
CA VAL A 9 -6.97 -22.59 -5.52
C VAL A 9 -5.67 -22.00 -6.06
N THR A 10 -4.82 -22.82 -6.69
CA THR A 10 -3.44 -22.47 -7.10
C THR A 10 -3.34 -21.21 -7.97
N GLU A 11 -4.34 -20.93 -8.80
CA GLU A 11 -4.38 -19.75 -9.67
C GLU A 11 -5.38 -18.70 -9.19
N GLN A 12 -6.00 -18.94 -8.05
CA GLN A 12 -7.06 -18.15 -7.45
C GLN A 12 -8.24 -17.86 -8.40
N CYS A 13 -8.44 -18.73 -9.40
CA CYS A 13 -9.51 -18.68 -10.38
C CYS A 13 -10.05 -20.10 -10.59
N THR A 14 -11.37 -20.25 -10.67
CA THR A 14 -12.03 -21.54 -10.94
C THR A 14 -12.61 -21.61 -12.36
N GLU A 15 -12.36 -20.61 -13.19
CA GLU A 15 -12.77 -20.61 -14.60
C GLU A 15 -11.83 -21.49 -15.43
N ASP A 16 -12.40 -22.28 -16.33
CA ASP A 16 -11.67 -23.16 -17.23
C ASP A 16 -10.99 -22.34 -18.35
N ASP A 17 -9.74 -22.65 -18.67
CA ASP A 17 -8.91 -21.93 -19.66
C ASP A 17 -8.82 -20.39 -19.43
N ALA A 18 -8.90 -19.94 -18.17
CA ALA A 18 -8.79 -18.53 -17.84
C ALA A 18 -7.38 -17.97 -18.10
N GLU A 19 -7.30 -16.74 -18.60
CA GLU A 19 -6.01 -16.04 -18.72
C GLU A 19 -5.45 -15.71 -17.33
N GLU A 20 -4.14 -15.91 -17.14
CA GLU A 20 -3.49 -15.60 -15.88
C GLU A 20 -3.47 -14.09 -15.61
N VAL A 21 -4.18 -13.70 -14.55
CA VAL A 21 -4.17 -12.31 -14.08
C VAL A 21 -3.09 -12.13 -13.02
N LYS A 22 -2.07 -11.32 -13.33
CA LYS A 22 -1.02 -10.97 -12.36
C LYS A 22 -1.49 -9.99 -11.28
N GLU A 23 -2.26 -8.98 -11.67
CA GLU A 23 -2.70 -7.89 -10.79
C GLU A 23 -4.19 -8.00 -10.42
N LYS A 24 -4.49 -8.89 -9.45
CA LYS A 24 -5.86 -9.18 -9.01
C LYS A 24 -6.43 -8.16 -8.02
N ALA A 25 -5.62 -7.21 -7.56
CA ALA A 25 -6.06 -6.13 -6.67
C ALA A 25 -6.82 -5.01 -7.41
N ASN A 26 -6.68 -4.93 -8.73
CA ASN A 26 -7.35 -3.91 -9.55
C ASN A 26 -8.83 -4.23 -9.76
N THR A 27 -9.69 -3.23 -9.76
CA THR A 27 -11.15 -3.43 -9.85
C THR A 27 -11.65 -3.91 -11.22
N ASN A 28 -10.82 -3.92 -12.27
CA ASN A 28 -11.23 -4.19 -13.65
C ASN A 28 -10.40 -5.27 -14.37
N PHE A 29 -9.79 -6.21 -13.63
CA PHE A 29 -8.89 -7.18 -14.26
C PHE A 29 -9.59 -8.30 -15.05
N CYS A 30 -10.91 -8.46 -14.92
CA CYS A 30 -11.67 -9.59 -15.48
C CYS A 30 -13.02 -9.14 -16.02
N ASP A 31 -13.40 -9.68 -17.19
CA ASP A 31 -14.68 -9.41 -17.85
C ASP A 31 -15.90 -9.87 -17.02
N TYR A 32 -15.71 -10.84 -16.13
CA TYR A 32 -16.72 -11.31 -15.18
C TYR A 32 -16.75 -10.52 -13.87
N PHE A 33 -16.13 -9.34 -13.83
CA PHE A 33 -16.21 -8.47 -12.66
C PHE A 33 -17.66 -8.11 -12.35
N LYS A 34 -18.10 -8.40 -11.12
CA LYS A 34 -19.34 -7.88 -10.57
C LYS A 34 -19.08 -7.13 -9.27
N PRO A 35 -19.67 -5.93 -9.06
CA PRO A 35 -19.61 -5.27 -7.77
C PRO A 35 -20.20 -6.21 -6.70
N GLY A 36 -19.40 -6.56 -5.71
CA GLY A 36 -19.82 -7.36 -4.57
C GLY A 36 -19.81 -6.48 -3.33
N PHE A 37 -20.90 -6.51 -2.56
CA PHE A 37 -21.05 -5.66 -1.37
C PHE A 37 -20.27 -6.17 -0.15
N ASP A 38 -19.87 -7.44 -0.17
CA ASP A 38 -19.21 -8.19 0.90
C ASP A 38 -17.71 -8.43 0.65
N ARG A 39 -17.18 -7.93 -0.48
CA ARG A 39 -15.81 -8.21 -0.92
C ARG A 39 -14.77 -7.20 -0.42
N PHE A 40 -15.21 -6.09 0.18
CA PHE A 40 -14.32 -5.08 0.75
C PHE A 40 -13.91 -5.47 2.18
N ASP A 41 -12.62 -5.67 2.41
CA ASP A 41 -12.05 -5.83 3.75
C ASP A 41 -11.60 -4.47 4.30
N PRO A 42 -12.23 -3.95 5.37
CA PRO A 42 -11.82 -2.69 5.98
C PRO A 42 -10.54 -2.79 6.83
N ALA A 43 -10.05 -4.00 7.15
CA ALA A 43 -8.94 -4.19 8.08
C ALA A 43 -7.61 -3.58 7.59
N PRO A 44 -7.20 -3.72 6.31
CA PRO A 44 -5.99 -3.09 5.79
C PRO A 44 -6.07 -1.56 5.84
N VAL A 45 -7.22 -0.97 5.52
CA VAL A 45 -7.43 0.49 5.57
C VAL A 45 -7.30 1.00 7.00
N ALA A 46 -7.87 0.28 7.98
CA ALA A 46 -7.73 0.62 9.39
C ALA A 46 -6.29 0.43 9.92
N ALA A 47 -5.51 -0.51 9.35
CA ALA A 47 -4.10 -0.67 9.67
C ALA A 47 -3.25 0.47 9.11
N GLU A 48 -3.51 0.88 7.86
CA GLU A 48 -2.84 2.01 7.21
C GLU A 48 -3.08 3.32 7.98
N GLY A 49 -4.32 3.65 8.32
CA GLY A 49 -4.62 4.85 9.10
C GLY A 49 -3.93 4.87 10.48
N ARG A 50 -3.81 3.71 11.15
CA ARG A 50 -3.05 3.61 12.41
C ARG A 50 -1.56 3.82 12.21
N ALA A 51 -0.99 3.25 11.16
CA ALA A 51 0.42 3.44 10.82
C ALA A 51 0.70 4.92 10.51
N ARG A 52 -0.17 5.57 9.72
CA ARG A 52 -0.12 7.00 9.41
C ARG A 52 -0.09 7.85 10.68
N ASN A 53 -1.08 7.66 11.55
CA ASN A 53 -1.17 8.38 12.82
C ASN A 53 0.06 8.15 13.73
N THR A 54 0.62 6.94 13.70
CA THR A 54 1.82 6.62 14.47
C THR A 54 3.04 7.37 13.93
N LEU A 55 3.19 7.44 12.61
CA LEU A 55 4.26 8.22 11.99
C LEU A 55 4.08 9.72 12.26
N ASP A 56 2.85 10.22 12.13
CA ASP A 56 2.54 11.63 12.42
C ASP A 56 2.79 11.96 13.91
N ALA A 57 2.57 11.04 14.84
CA ALA A 57 2.91 11.26 16.24
C ALA A 57 4.43 11.26 16.52
N LEU A 58 5.22 10.63 15.66
CA LEU A 58 6.68 10.57 15.79
C LEU A 58 7.39 11.71 15.06
N PHE A 59 6.79 12.19 13.96
CA PHE A 59 7.44 13.09 13.00
C PHE A 59 6.59 14.30 12.59
N GLY A 60 5.31 14.35 12.97
CA GLY A 60 4.33 15.34 12.52
C GLY A 60 4.30 16.65 13.31
N ASP A 61 5.08 16.78 14.39
CA ASP A 61 5.44 18.06 14.97
C ASP A 61 6.63 18.64 14.18
N GLY A 62 6.30 19.17 13.01
CA GLY A 62 7.21 19.74 12.04
C GLY A 62 6.57 20.90 11.27
N ASP A 63 5.74 21.71 11.94
CA ASP A 63 5.76 23.16 11.68
C ASP A 63 7.08 23.70 12.26
N SER A 64 8.18 23.16 11.73
CA SER A 64 9.51 23.72 11.90
C SER A 64 9.56 24.82 10.85
N ASP A 65 8.94 25.94 11.18
CA ASP A 65 9.46 27.27 10.85
C ASP A 65 10.83 27.48 11.55
N ASP A 66 11.71 26.48 11.48
CA ASP A 66 13.15 26.61 11.64
C ASP A 66 13.72 26.59 10.22
N ASP A 67 13.48 27.70 9.52
CA ASP A 67 14.38 28.20 8.47
C ASP A 67 15.73 28.53 9.15
N GLU A 68 16.43 27.52 9.65
CA GLU A 68 17.84 27.63 9.98
C GLU A 68 18.59 26.95 8.83
N PRO A 69 19.40 27.69 8.05
CA PRO A 69 20.10 27.10 6.93
C PRO A 69 21.03 26.04 7.48
N GLY A 70 20.76 24.78 7.15
CA GLY A 70 21.66 23.67 7.44
C GLY A 70 23.08 24.09 7.06
N GLY A 71 23.96 24.13 8.06
CA GLY A 71 25.36 24.47 7.86
C GLY A 71 25.98 23.54 6.81
N PRO A 72 27.05 23.99 6.11
CA PRO A 72 27.60 23.33 4.93
C PRO A 72 28.02 21.86 5.11
N ASP A 73 28.06 21.38 6.35
CA ASP A 73 28.61 20.06 6.73
C ASP A 73 27.53 19.02 7.08
N ALA A 74 26.24 19.39 7.16
CA ALA A 74 25.17 18.46 7.56
C ALA A 74 24.98 17.27 6.60
N ALA A 75 25.31 17.44 5.32
CA ALA A 75 25.31 16.35 4.34
C ALA A 75 26.49 15.40 4.56
N GLY A 76 27.69 15.94 4.87
CA GLY A 76 28.91 15.17 5.08
C GLY A 76 28.83 14.24 6.29
N ASP A 77 28.24 14.73 7.38
CA ASP A 77 28.05 13.93 8.60
C ASP A 77 27.10 12.74 8.36
N ALA A 78 26.10 12.90 7.49
CA ALA A 78 25.20 11.81 7.14
C ALA A 78 25.90 10.76 6.26
N GLU A 79 26.78 11.19 5.34
CA GLU A 79 27.52 10.30 4.43
C GLU A 79 28.57 9.43 5.15
N ASP A 80 29.14 9.92 6.26
CA ASP A 80 30.12 9.18 7.05
C ASP A 80 29.51 8.02 7.85
N LEU A 81 28.20 8.07 8.15
CA LEU A 81 27.47 6.99 8.84
C LEU A 81 27.25 5.75 7.97
N PHE A 82 27.34 5.88 6.65
CA PHE A 82 27.12 4.79 5.69
C PHE A 82 28.43 4.24 5.08
N ARG A 83 29.59 4.68 5.59
CA ARG A 83 30.92 4.31 5.09
C ARG A 83 31.60 3.25 5.96
#